data_AF-A0A6F9ZMX3-F1
#
_entry.id   AF-A0A6F9ZMX3-F1
#
_cell.length_a   1.000
_cell.length_b   1.000
_cell.length_c   1.000
_cell.angle_alpha   90.00
_cell.angle_beta   90.00
_cell.angle_gamma   90.00
#
_symmetry.space_group_name_H-M   'P 1'
#
loop_
_entity.id
_entity.type
_entity.pdbx_description
1 polymer ?
#
loop_
_entity_poly.entity_id
_entity_poly.type
_entity_poly.pdbx_seq_one_letter_code
_entity_poly.pdbx_strand_id
1 'polypeptide(L)'
;MQKKWQFLFSLAFGAIWMLCLYFTFDATLSLTQLHLSDGVTAYSPLVGSLVLTGLLLLLQRLVQRFTRFRQSCFLLTFFPSTAVLVLLTSFVSGVSLFAVIVTSVLAFAWCVMAVMESFRHENVVVRPLKAASWFWQILLFFLLVFYMGAMGNSKDVYRYEVQTARLLRAGHYHEALEVGKTSLATTQYLTAMRAYAMGKIAKSLGDQLFHFPLPENSGSRSLLLLPSDSLSLLFSSDSLYRLLGVPPYDGKQSPTDYLAVAAKRHSDGAAGDYYLCALLLDKQLERFATELQQFYVISDTAALPAHYAEALILYNRIHPNPSVIYENANITANYLDFKEKGRSISRREQRSNLLRREYGDTYWWYYFYHGQ
;
A
#
# COMPACT_ATOMS: atom_id res chain seq x y z
N MET A 1 -16.85 39.45 -16.79
CA MET A 1 -16.57 38.60 -15.60
C MET A 1 -16.80 37.11 -15.86
N GLN A 2 -17.90 36.70 -16.48
CA GLN A 2 -18.30 35.30 -16.62
C GLN A 2 -17.28 34.35 -17.30
N LYS A 3 -16.67 34.75 -18.43
CA LYS A 3 -15.60 33.95 -19.08
C LYS A 3 -14.37 33.75 -18.18
N LYS A 4 -14.05 34.74 -17.32
CA LYS A 4 -12.96 34.63 -16.34
C LYS A 4 -13.27 33.57 -15.27
N TRP A 5 -14.52 33.48 -14.83
CA TRP A 5 -14.96 32.47 -13.85
C TRP A 5 -14.98 31.05 -14.40
N GLN A 6 -15.47 30.87 -15.63
CA GLN A 6 -15.40 29.58 -16.31
C GLN A 6 -13.95 29.11 -16.49
N PHE A 7 -13.05 30.03 -16.80
CA PHE A 7 -11.61 29.76 -16.88
C PHE A 7 -11.02 29.37 -15.51
N LEU A 8 -11.37 30.09 -14.44
CA LEU A 8 -10.92 29.77 -13.07
C LEU A 8 -11.38 28.37 -12.62
N PHE A 9 -12.64 28.00 -12.84
CA PHE A 9 -13.11 26.65 -12.52
C PHE A 9 -12.43 25.58 -13.36
N SER A 10 -12.19 25.85 -14.65
CA SER A 10 -11.45 24.92 -15.52
C SER A 10 -10.03 24.69 -15.04
N LEU A 11 -9.35 25.76 -14.58
CA LEU A 11 -8.02 25.68 -13.99
C LEU A 11 -8.04 24.89 -12.68
N ALA A 12 -9.02 25.15 -11.82
CA ALA A 12 -9.18 24.43 -10.55
C ALA A 12 -9.43 22.93 -10.77
N PHE A 13 -10.37 22.55 -11.64
CA PHE A 13 -10.60 21.14 -11.99
C PHE A 13 -9.37 20.52 -12.65
N GLY A 14 -8.70 21.22 -13.55
CA GLY A 14 -7.46 20.74 -14.17
C GLY A 14 -6.37 20.45 -13.14
N ALA A 15 -6.16 21.35 -12.17
CA ALA A 15 -5.20 21.14 -11.08
C ALA A 15 -5.59 19.96 -10.19
N ILE A 16 -6.87 19.85 -9.81
CA ILE A 16 -7.38 18.76 -8.97
C ILE A 16 -7.25 17.41 -9.68
N TRP A 17 -7.64 17.32 -10.96
CA TRP A 17 -7.49 16.11 -11.76
C TRP A 17 -6.02 15.74 -11.94
N MET A 18 -5.14 16.70 -12.21
CA MET A 18 -3.71 16.43 -12.34
C MET A 18 -3.12 15.88 -11.05
N LEU A 19 -3.43 16.48 -9.89
CA LEU A 19 -2.99 15.99 -8.60
C LEU A 19 -3.55 14.59 -8.30
N CYS A 20 -4.84 14.38 -8.56
CA CYS A 20 -5.48 13.08 -8.37
C CYS A 20 -4.80 12.02 -9.23
N LEU A 21 -4.60 12.30 -10.52
CA LEU A 21 -3.93 11.42 -11.47
C LEU A 21 -2.49 11.12 -11.05
N TYR A 22 -1.74 12.15 -10.67
CA TYR A 22 -0.35 12.00 -10.25
C TYR A 22 -0.21 11.10 -9.02
N PHE A 23 -1.08 11.26 -8.02
CA PHE A 23 -1.00 10.48 -6.79
C PHE A 23 -1.66 9.10 -6.85
N THR A 24 -2.67 8.90 -7.70
CA THR A 24 -3.44 7.64 -7.76
C THR A 24 -3.09 6.75 -8.95
N PHE A 25 -2.78 7.32 -10.11
CA PHE A 25 -2.55 6.55 -11.34
C PHE A 25 -1.11 6.23 -11.66
N ASP A 26 -0.16 6.84 -10.96
CA ASP A 26 1.25 6.58 -11.21
C ASP A 26 1.59 5.09 -11.07
N ALA A 27 1.07 4.47 -10.01
CA ALA A 27 1.29 3.06 -9.72
C ALA A 27 0.68 2.15 -10.80
N THR A 28 -0.54 2.44 -11.22
CA THR A 28 -1.28 1.59 -12.15
C THR A 28 -0.80 1.73 -13.58
N LEU A 29 -0.57 2.96 -14.06
CA LEU A 29 -0.10 3.20 -15.42
C LEU A 29 1.32 2.70 -15.66
N SER A 30 2.16 2.73 -14.64
CA SER A 30 3.50 2.13 -14.75
C SER A 30 3.47 0.62 -14.86
N LEU A 31 2.53 -0.06 -14.18
CA LEU A 31 2.34 -1.50 -14.30
C LEU A 31 1.70 -1.90 -15.63
N THR A 32 0.69 -1.15 -16.10
CA THR A 32 0.12 -1.41 -17.44
C THR A 32 1.14 -1.13 -18.55
N GLN A 33 1.96 -0.09 -18.43
CA GLN A 33 3.04 0.16 -19.38
C GLN A 33 4.11 -0.93 -19.32
N LEU A 34 4.43 -1.46 -18.14
CA LEU A 34 5.33 -2.63 -18.02
C LEU A 34 4.78 -3.82 -18.82
N HIS A 35 3.49 -4.14 -18.65
CA HIS A 35 2.82 -5.24 -19.37
C HIS A 35 2.76 -5.01 -20.88
N LEU A 36 2.49 -3.78 -21.31
CA LEU A 36 2.32 -3.46 -22.73
C LEU A 36 3.64 -3.28 -23.48
N SER A 37 4.73 -2.98 -22.78
CA SER A 37 6.04 -2.70 -23.40
C SER A 37 7.09 -3.77 -23.16
N ASP A 38 6.73 -4.92 -22.58
CA ASP A 38 7.65 -5.98 -22.16
C ASP A 38 8.87 -5.44 -21.36
N GLY A 39 8.65 -4.35 -20.61
CA GLY A 39 9.68 -3.68 -19.80
C GLY A 39 10.64 -2.74 -20.55
N VAL A 40 10.43 -2.46 -21.84
CA VAL A 40 11.31 -1.61 -22.66
C VAL A 40 11.12 -0.11 -22.38
N THR A 41 9.94 0.30 -21.92
CA THR A 41 9.64 1.73 -21.72
C THR A 41 9.33 2.07 -20.27
N ALA A 42 9.85 3.20 -19.80
CA ALA A 42 9.58 3.73 -18.46
C ALA A 42 8.43 4.74 -18.50
N TYR A 43 7.42 4.54 -17.65
CA TYR A 43 6.35 5.51 -17.45
C TYR A 43 6.84 6.68 -16.60
N SER A 44 6.63 7.91 -17.07
CA SER A 44 6.85 9.11 -16.27
C SER A 44 5.53 9.61 -15.68
N PRO A 45 5.33 9.58 -14.35
CA PRO A 45 4.10 10.00 -13.69
C PRO A 45 3.60 11.39 -14.08
N LEU A 46 4.53 12.34 -14.16
CA LEU A 46 4.22 13.74 -14.43
C LEU A 46 3.66 13.91 -15.85
N VAL A 47 4.31 13.33 -16.86
CA VAL A 47 3.87 13.47 -18.26
C VAL A 47 2.54 12.79 -18.47
N GLY A 48 2.34 11.56 -17.97
CA GLY A 48 1.07 10.86 -18.15
C GLY A 48 -0.09 11.57 -17.45
N SER A 49 0.14 12.11 -16.25
CA SER A 49 -0.87 12.93 -15.56
C SER A 49 -1.21 14.20 -16.33
N LEU A 50 -0.23 14.88 -16.93
CA LEU A 50 -0.45 16.07 -17.76
C LEU A 50 -1.25 15.74 -19.03
N VAL A 51 -0.86 14.68 -19.74
CA VAL A 51 -1.53 14.25 -20.99
C VAL A 51 -2.98 13.89 -20.70
N LEU A 52 -3.22 13.07 -19.68
CA LEU A 52 -4.58 12.62 -19.32
C LEU A 52 -5.44 13.79 -18.80
N THR A 53 -4.88 14.70 -18.02
CA THR A 53 -5.57 15.96 -17.64
C THR A 53 -5.96 16.77 -18.87
N GLY A 54 -5.05 16.88 -19.85
CA GLY A 54 -5.33 17.55 -21.13
C GLY A 54 -6.49 16.91 -21.89
N LEU A 55 -6.53 15.58 -21.97
CA LEU A 55 -7.63 14.83 -22.59
C LEU A 55 -8.96 15.05 -21.87
N LEU A 56 -8.97 15.08 -20.53
CA LEU A 56 -10.17 15.37 -19.75
C LEU A 56 -10.69 16.79 -19.98
N LEU A 57 -9.80 17.78 -20.06
CA LEU A 57 -10.17 19.17 -20.39
C LEU A 57 -10.68 19.30 -21.83
N LEU A 58 -10.11 18.55 -22.79
CA LEU A 58 -10.64 18.49 -24.15
C LEU A 58 -12.04 17.89 -24.19
N LEU A 59 -12.27 16.80 -23.45
CA LEU A 59 -13.59 16.19 -23.31
C LEU A 59 -14.59 17.17 -22.71
N GLN A 60 -14.22 17.90 -21.66
CA GLN A 60 -15.08 18.93 -21.06
C GLN A 60 -15.47 20.01 -22.08
N ARG A 61 -14.52 20.47 -22.91
CA ARG A 61 -14.79 21.45 -23.98
C ARG A 61 -15.73 20.89 -25.05
N LEU A 62 -15.58 19.62 -25.42
CA LEU A 62 -16.48 18.94 -26.35
C LEU A 62 -17.90 18.85 -25.78
N VAL A 63 -18.03 18.42 -24.52
CA VAL A 63 -19.32 18.35 -23.82
C VAL A 63 -19.96 19.74 -23.76
N GLN A 64 -19.21 20.80 -23.45
CA GLN A 64 -19.71 22.17 -23.45
C GLN A 64 -20.20 22.63 -24.84
N ARG A 65 -19.61 22.12 -25.93
CA ARG A 65 -20.04 22.45 -27.29
C ARG A 65 -21.37 21.78 -27.65
N PHE A 66 -21.59 20.54 -27.21
CA PHE A 66 -22.80 19.77 -27.50
C PHE A 66 -23.95 20.03 -26.52
N THR A 67 -23.63 20.25 -25.24
CA THR A 67 -24.62 20.51 -24.19
C THR A 67 -24.73 22.01 -23.92
N ARG A 68 -25.92 22.56 -24.12
CA ARG A 68 -26.21 23.96 -23.80
C ARG A 68 -26.93 24.02 -22.46
N PHE A 69 -26.17 23.93 -21.37
CA PHE A 69 -26.74 24.08 -20.03
C PHE A 69 -26.99 25.56 -19.68
N ARG A 70 -28.03 25.81 -18.88
CA ARG A 70 -28.23 27.11 -18.23
C ARG A 70 -27.00 27.50 -17.41
N GLN A 71 -26.72 28.80 -17.34
CA GLN A 71 -25.53 29.34 -16.68
C GLN A 71 -25.37 28.89 -15.22
N SER A 72 -26.47 28.67 -14.49
CA SER A 72 -26.44 28.14 -13.11
C SER A 72 -25.91 26.71 -13.00
N CYS A 73 -26.01 25.92 -14.07
CA CYS A 73 -25.64 24.50 -14.12
C CYS A 73 -24.39 24.24 -14.98
N PHE A 74 -23.64 25.29 -15.33
CA PHE A 74 -22.44 25.20 -16.18
C PHE A 74 -21.46 24.11 -15.74
N LEU A 75 -21.27 23.94 -14.43
CA LEU A 75 -20.33 22.97 -13.87
C LEU A 75 -20.70 21.51 -14.16
N LEU A 76 -21.94 21.21 -14.53
CA LEU A 76 -22.33 19.86 -14.99
C LEU A 76 -21.60 19.45 -16.28
N THR A 77 -21.04 20.39 -17.04
CA THR A 77 -20.19 20.05 -18.20
C THR A 77 -18.90 19.32 -17.80
N PHE A 78 -18.44 19.44 -16.55
CA PHE A 78 -17.27 18.73 -16.02
C PHE A 78 -17.61 17.31 -15.55
N PHE A 79 -18.89 16.99 -15.34
CA PHE A 79 -19.29 15.69 -14.82
C PHE A 79 -18.81 14.52 -15.70
N PRO A 80 -18.97 14.51 -17.04
CA PRO A 80 -18.50 13.39 -17.86
C PRO A 80 -17.00 13.15 -17.74
N SER A 81 -16.20 14.22 -17.66
CA SER A 81 -14.76 14.12 -17.49
C SER A 81 -14.39 13.58 -16.11
N THR A 82 -15.04 14.04 -15.04
CA THR A 82 -14.87 13.49 -13.69
C THR A 82 -15.34 12.03 -13.60
N ALA A 83 -16.43 11.66 -14.27
CA ALA A 83 -16.96 10.30 -14.31
C ALA A 83 -15.98 9.34 -15.04
N VAL A 84 -15.42 9.77 -16.17
CA VAL A 84 -14.35 9.02 -16.86
C VAL A 84 -13.16 8.83 -15.92
N LEU A 85 -12.71 9.88 -15.24
CA LEU A 85 -11.61 9.80 -14.27
C LEU A 85 -11.91 8.77 -13.16
N VAL A 86 -13.09 8.83 -12.53
CA VAL A 86 -13.52 7.90 -11.48
C VAL A 86 -13.58 6.46 -12.00
N LEU A 87 -14.15 6.23 -13.17
CA LEU A 87 -14.19 4.89 -13.77
C LEU A 87 -12.80 4.37 -14.09
N LEU A 88 -11.92 5.22 -14.62
CA LEU A 88 -10.52 4.87 -14.89
C LEU A 88 -9.83 4.45 -13.57
N THR A 89 -10.11 5.12 -12.44
CA THR A 89 -9.52 4.71 -11.14
C THR A 89 -10.08 3.37 -10.68
N SER A 90 -11.38 3.18 -10.90
CA SER A 90 -12.12 2.02 -10.44
C SER A 90 -11.73 0.75 -11.19
N PHE A 91 -11.55 0.82 -12.50
CA PHE A 91 -11.19 -0.35 -13.30
C PHE A 91 -9.73 -0.77 -13.10
N VAL A 92 -8.81 0.18 -12.96
CA VAL A 92 -7.38 -0.13 -12.97
C VAL A 92 -6.85 -0.53 -11.59
N SER A 93 -7.37 0.03 -10.49
CA SER A 93 -6.98 -0.36 -9.11
C SER A 93 -7.76 -1.61 -8.59
N GLY A 94 -8.55 -2.25 -9.46
CA GLY A 94 -9.45 -3.35 -9.16
C GLY A 94 -10.90 -2.89 -9.03
N VAL A 95 -11.78 -3.52 -9.81
CA VAL A 95 -13.16 -3.08 -10.06
C VAL A 95 -13.95 -2.85 -8.76
N SER A 96 -14.21 -1.58 -8.44
CA SER A 96 -15.15 -1.18 -7.39
C SER A 96 -16.58 -1.15 -7.97
N LEU A 97 -17.29 -2.27 -7.87
CA LEU A 97 -18.68 -2.39 -8.38
C LEU A 97 -19.58 -1.25 -7.88
N PHE A 98 -19.43 -0.84 -6.62
CA PHE A 98 -20.15 0.30 -6.05
C PHE A 98 -19.92 1.61 -6.81
N ALA A 99 -18.65 1.96 -7.10
CA ALA A 99 -18.32 3.18 -7.83
C ALA A 99 -18.84 3.12 -9.27
N VAL A 100 -18.77 1.96 -9.92
CA VAL A 100 -19.31 1.75 -11.28
C VAL A 100 -20.83 1.94 -11.30
N ILE A 101 -21.56 1.35 -10.35
CA ILE A 101 -23.03 1.48 -10.26
C ILE A 101 -23.43 2.93 -10.01
N VAL A 102 -22.84 3.58 -9.00
CA VAL A 102 -23.15 4.98 -8.67
C VAL A 102 -22.84 5.90 -9.84
N THR A 103 -21.69 5.72 -10.49
CA THR A 103 -21.31 6.51 -11.68
C THR A 103 -22.27 6.30 -12.84
N SER A 104 -22.72 5.06 -13.07
CA SER A 104 -23.69 4.74 -14.13
C SER A 104 -25.06 5.40 -13.88
N VAL A 105 -25.54 5.38 -12.63
CA VAL A 105 -26.80 6.05 -12.24
C VAL A 105 -26.69 7.57 -12.42
N LEU A 106 -25.59 8.17 -11.96
CA LEU A 106 -25.36 9.61 -12.12
C LEU A 106 -25.20 10.01 -13.59
N ALA A 107 -24.55 9.17 -14.40
CA ALA A 107 -24.43 9.39 -15.84
C ALA A 107 -25.78 9.33 -16.55
N PHE A 108 -26.65 8.38 -16.17
CA PHE A 108 -28.02 8.34 -16.68
C PHE A 108 -28.80 9.60 -16.31
N ALA A 109 -28.76 10.02 -15.04
CA ALA A 109 -29.41 11.25 -14.58
C ALA A 109 -28.87 12.49 -15.31
N TRP A 110 -27.55 12.55 -15.53
CA TRP A 110 -26.91 13.62 -16.28
C TRP A 110 -27.38 13.65 -17.75
N CYS A 111 -27.47 12.51 -18.42
CA CYS A 111 -27.98 12.40 -19.79
C CYS A 111 -29.43 12.89 -19.89
N VAL A 112 -30.30 12.45 -18.96
CA VAL A 112 -31.70 12.91 -18.91
C VAL A 112 -31.74 14.44 -18.75
N MET A 113 -30.96 15.01 -17.83
CA MET A 113 -30.90 16.47 -17.65
C MET A 113 -30.37 17.20 -18.89
N ALA A 114 -29.36 16.66 -19.56
CA ALA A 114 -28.80 17.26 -20.78
C ALA A 114 -29.85 17.30 -21.91
N VAL A 115 -30.59 16.20 -22.08
CA VAL A 115 -31.67 16.10 -23.08
C VAL A 115 -32.84 17.03 -22.73
N MET A 116 -33.29 17.03 -21.47
CA MET A 116 -34.38 17.91 -21.01
C MET A 116 -34.04 19.39 -21.23
N GLU A 117 -32.82 19.82 -20.89
CA GLU A 117 -32.42 21.22 -21.07
C GLU A 117 -32.24 21.56 -22.56
N SER A 118 -31.83 20.60 -23.40
CA SER A 118 -31.80 20.78 -24.86
C SER A 118 -33.19 21.05 -25.44
N PHE A 119 -34.23 20.33 -24.97
CA PHE A 119 -35.61 20.55 -25.41
C PHE A 119 -36.23 21.82 -24.82
N ARG A 120 -35.87 22.22 -23.59
CA ARG A 120 -36.35 23.46 -22.96
C ARG A 120 -35.86 24.73 -23.65
N HIS A 121 -34.74 24.64 -24.37
CA HIS A 121 -34.09 25.78 -24.99
C HIS A 121 -34.82 26.39 -26.18
N GLU A 122 -35.83 25.72 -26.75
CA GLU A 122 -36.69 26.33 -27.77
C GLU A 122 -37.57 27.47 -27.22
N ASN A 123 -37.73 27.62 -25.89
CA ASN A 123 -38.77 28.49 -25.31
C ASN A 123 -38.31 29.51 -24.23
N VAL A 124 -37.01 29.83 -24.05
CA VAL A 124 -36.58 30.65 -22.90
C VAL A 124 -35.65 31.83 -23.24
N VAL A 125 -36.12 33.04 -22.92
CA VAL A 125 -35.38 34.31 -22.94
C VAL A 125 -34.26 34.33 -21.88
N VAL A 126 -33.04 34.69 -22.27
CA VAL A 126 -31.85 34.73 -21.41
C VAL A 126 -31.98 35.86 -20.38
N ARG A 127 -32.10 35.53 -19.08
CA ARG A 127 -32.04 36.49 -17.96
C ARG A 127 -30.66 36.45 -17.26
N PRO A 128 -30.13 37.57 -16.76
CA PRO A 128 -28.82 37.62 -16.09
C PRO A 128 -28.79 36.88 -14.73
N LEU A 129 -27.60 36.40 -14.33
CA LEU A 129 -27.39 35.65 -13.09
C LEU A 129 -27.74 36.49 -11.84
N LYS A 130 -28.63 35.96 -10.98
CA LYS A 130 -28.85 36.44 -9.61
C LYS A 130 -27.78 35.88 -8.66
N ALA A 131 -27.56 36.52 -7.50
CA ALA A 131 -26.67 36.03 -6.44
C ALA A 131 -26.96 34.58 -6.00
N ALA A 132 -28.24 34.17 -6.01
CA ALA A 132 -28.64 32.78 -5.75
C ALA A 132 -27.98 31.77 -6.71
N SER A 133 -27.69 32.15 -7.96
CA SER A 133 -27.05 31.29 -8.96
C SER A 133 -25.56 31.04 -8.68
N TRP A 134 -24.92 31.85 -7.84
CA TRP A 134 -23.52 31.66 -7.45
C TRP A 134 -23.35 30.58 -6.39
N PHE A 135 -24.22 30.59 -5.38
CA PHE A 135 -24.26 29.57 -4.35
C PHE A 135 -24.38 28.17 -4.96
N TRP A 136 -25.28 28.00 -5.94
CA TRP A 136 -25.46 26.73 -6.65
C TRP A 136 -24.22 26.27 -7.42
N GLN A 137 -23.45 27.18 -8.02
CA GLN A 137 -22.20 26.80 -8.69
C GLN A 137 -21.13 26.35 -7.69
N ILE A 138 -20.96 27.07 -6.58
CA ILE A 138 -20.01 26.66 -5.55
C ILE A 138 -20.41 25.30 -4.98
N LEU A 139 -21.70 25.09 -4.69
CA LEU A 139 -22.22 23.81 -4.23
C LEU A 139 -21.94 22.68 -5.23
N LEU A 140 -22.22 22.90 -6.52
CA LEU A 140 -21.94 21.92 -7.59
C LEU A 140 -20.46 21.60 -7.71
N PHE A 141 -19.57 22.59 -7.55
CA PHE A 141 -18.13 22.37 -7.54
C PHE A 141 -17.74 21.41 -6.40
N PHE A 142 -18.17 21.69 -5.17
CA PHE A 142 -17.89 20.83 -4.02
C PHE A 142 -18.50 19.45 -4.17
N LEU A 143 -19.72 19.32 -4.71
CA LEU A 143 -20.36 18.03 -4.96
C LEU A 143 -19.58 17.18 -5.98
N LEU A 144 -19.05 17.79 -7.05
CA LEU A 144 -18.24 17.08 -8.04
C LEU A 144 -16.88 16.65 -7.49
N VAL A 145 -16.23 17.51 -6.71
CA VAL A 145 -14.97 17.17 -6.02
C VAL A 145 -15.21 16.08 -4.96
N PHE A 146 -16.29 16.16 -4.20
CA PHE A 146 -16.69 15.15 -3.23
C PHE A 146 -16.98 13.81 -3.92
N TYR A 147 -17.76 13.81 -5.00
CA TYR A 147 -18.01 12.60 -5.81
C TYR A 147 -16.70 11.97 -6.30
N MET A 148 -15.78 12.77 -6.83
CA MET A 148 -14.47 12.30 -7.28
C MET A 148 -13.67 11.65 -6.12
N GLY A 149 -13.64 12.30 -4.95
CA GLY A 149 -12.92 11.78 -3.78
C GLY A 149 -13.57 10.54 -3.16
N ALA A 150 -14.91 10.49 -3.12
CA ALA A 150 -15.67 9.40 -2.52
C ALA A 150 -15.73 8.15 -3.42
N MET A 151 -15.73 8.33 -4.74
CA MET A 151 -15.81 7.23 -5.71
C MET A 151 -14.47 6.85 -6.32
N GLY A 152 -13.45 7.70 -6.16
CA GLY A 152 -12.09 7.41 -6.60
C GLY A 152 -11.51 6.20 -5.86
N ASN A 153 -10.98 5.22 -6.60
CA ASN A 153 -10.39 4.03 -6.00
C ASN A 153 -8.88 4.21 -5.80
N SER A 154 -8.48 4.63 -4.60
CA SER A 154 -7.08 4.65 -4.17
C SER A 154 -6.82 3.53 -3.18
N LYS A 155 -6.50 2.32 -3.67
CA LYS A 155 -5.92 1.30 -2.79
C LYS A 155 -4.49 1.70 -2.45
N ASP A 156 -4.32 2.31 -1.28
CA ASP A 156 -3.03 2.78 -0.78
C ASP A 156 -1.93 1.71 -0.83
N VAL A 157 -2.29 0.44 -0.61
CA VAL A 157 -1.34 -0.68 -0.60
C VAL A 157 -0.65 -0.87 -1.96
N TYR A 158 -1.40 -0.82 -3.05
CA TYR A 158 -0.85 -0.98 -4.39
C TYR A 158 0.11 0.17 -4.75
N ARG A 159 -0.22 1.37 -4.28
CA ARG A 159 0.68 2.51 -4.40
C ARG A 159 1.99 2.28 -3.65
N TYR A 160 1.91 1.76 -2.42
CA TYR A 160 3.11 1.42 -1.65
C TYR A 160 3.95 0.36 -2.36
N GLU A 161 3.34 -0.71 -2.87
CA GLU A 161 4.04 -1.75 -3.62
C GLU A 161 4.82 -1.19 -4.80
N VAL A 162 4.19 -0.35 -5.64
CA VAL A 162 4.85 0.24 -6.81
C VAL A 162 5.98 1.20 -6.40
N GLN A 163 5.74 2.06 -5.41
CA GLN A 163 6.75 3.00 -4.95
C GLN A 163 7.96 2.27 -4.35
N THR A 164 7.72 1.25 -3.51
CA THR A 164 8.75 0.37 -2.95
C THR A 164 9.51 -0.35 -4.07
N ALA A 165 8.81 -0.95 -5.04
CA ALA A 165 9.43 -1.65 -6.17
C ALA A 165 10.37 -0.74 -7.00
N ARG A 166 9.99 0.51 -7.25
CA ARG A 166 10.82 1.49 -7.96
C ARG A 166 12.07 1.86 -7.17
N LEU A 167 11.93 2.13 -5.88
CA LEU A 167 13.07 2.47 -5.01
C LEU A 167 14.03 1.29 -4.90
N LEU A 168 13.53 0.05 -4.80
CA LEU A 168 14.34 -1.15 -4.82
C LEU A 168 15.13 -1.31 -6.13
N ARG A 169 14.51 -1.02 -7.28
CA ARG A 169 15.19 -1.02 -8.59
C ARG A 169 16.24 0.08 -8.71
N ALA A 170 16.01 1.23 -8.10
CA ALA A 170 16.98 2.32 -8.02
C ALA A 170 18.10 2.06 -7.00
N GLY A 171 18.00 1.00 -6.18
CA GLY A 171 18.96 0.69 -5.12
C GLY A 171 18.79 1.51 -3.83
N HIS A 172 17.70 2.27 -3.70
CA HIS A 172 17.41 3.11 -2.54
C HIS A 172 16.69 2.31 -1.45
N TYR A 173 17.41 1.43 -0.76
CA TYR A 173 16.82 0.47 0.20
C TYR A 173 16.20 1.15 1.44
N HIS A 174 16.85 2.16 2.01
CA HIS A 174 16.32 2.88 3.18
C HIS A 174 15.03 3.63 2.85
N GLU A 175 14.99 4.34 1.71
CA GLU A 175 13.80 5.06 1.26
C GLU A 175 12.63 4.09 1.00
N ALA A 176 12.92 2.89 0.50
CA ALA A 176 11.91 1.86 0.25
C ALA A 176 11.19 1.41 1.53
N LEU A 177 11.87 1.46 2.68
CA LEU A 177 11.30 1.13 4.00
C LEU A 177 10.46 2.27 4.59
N GLU A 178 10.72 3.51 4.20
CA GLU A 178 9.91 4.67 4.63
C GLU A 178 8.55 4.74 3.90
N VAL A 179 8.42 4.07 2.76
CA VAL A 179 7.15 3.99 2.01
C VAL A 179 6.06 3.33 2.85
N GLY A 180 5.02 4.10 3.18
CA GLY A 180 3.86 3.60 3.91
C GLY A 180 4.17 3.08 5.31
N LYS A 181 5.27 3.54 5.93
CA LYS A 181 5.73 3.08 7.27
C LYS A 181 4.70 3.31 8.38
N THR A 182 3.91 4.37 8.28
CA THR A 182 2.83 4.69 9.24
C THR A 182 1.50 4.04 8.89
N SER A 183 1.39 3.38 7.73
CA SER A 183 0.16 2.70 7.31
C SER A 183 0.10 1.30 7.92
N LEU A 184 -1.09 0.89 8.36
CA LEU A 184 -1.36 -0.48 8.77
C LEU A 184 -1.66 -1.41 7.59
N ALA A 185 -1.86 -0.85 6.40
CA ALA A 185 -2.26 -1.60 5.22
C ALA A 185 -1.03 -2.28 4.59
N THR A 186 -1.14 -3.58 4.35
CA THR A 186 -0.01 -4.42 3.91
C THR A 186 -0.47 -5.58 3.05
N THR A 187 0.45 -6.11 2.26
CA THR A 187 0.28 -7.28 1.40
C THR A 187 1.53 -8.14 1.51
N GLN A 188 1.40 -9.40 1.08
CA GLN A 188 2.53 -10.31 1.02
C GLN A 188 3.68 -9.78 0.17
N TYR A 189 3.39 -9.12 -0.96
CA TYR A 189 4.40 -8.55 -1.84
C TYR A 189 5.13 -7.39 -1.19
N LEU A 190 4.41 -6.49 -0.52
CA LEU A 190 5.00 -5.37 0.20
C LEU A 190 5.89 -5.88 1.36
N THR A 191 5.44 -6.89 2.11
CA THR A 191 6.24 -7.55 3.15
C THR A 191 7.51 -8.17 2.58
N ALA A 192 7.43 -8.92 1.49
CA ALA A 192 8.60 -9.55 0.86
C ALA A 192 9.59 -8.52 0.29
N MET A 193 9.09 -7.42 -0.30
CA MET A 193 9.92 -6.32 -0.80
C MET A 193 10.61 -5.55 0.35
N ARG A 194 9.90 -5.31 1.46
CA ARG A 194 10.51 -4.74 2.67
C ARG A 194 11.55 -5.69 3.27
N ALA A 195 11.27 -6.98 3.32
CA ALA A 195 12.25 -7.98 3.73
C ALA A 195 13.50 -7.96 2.84
N TYR A 196 13.32 -7.78 1.53
CA TYR A 196 14.43 -7.64 0.59
C TYR A 196 15.25 -6.37 0.84
N ALA A 197 14.61 -5.22 1.06
CA ALA A 197 15.30 -3.99 1.44
C ALA A 197 16.08 -4.19 2.75
N MET A 198 15.46 -4.78 3.77
CA MET A 198 16.09 -5.08 5.05
C MET A 198 17.24 -6.08 4.92
N GLY A 199 17.15 -7.07 4.03
CA GLY A 199 18.24 -8.02 3.77
C GLY A 199 19.43 -7.38 3.04
N LYS A 200 19.24 -6.26 2.33
CA LYS A 200 20.33 -5.47 1.73
C LYS A 200 21.00 -4.53 2.72
N ILE A 201 20.33 -4.20 3.82
CA ILE A 201 20.87 -3.38 4.90
C ILE A 201 21.40 -4.32 5.98
N ALA A 202 22.70 -4.27 6.29
CA ALA A 202 23.32 -5.22 7.21
C ALA A 202 22.56 -5.31 8.55
N LYS A 203 22.20 -6.54 8.94
CA LYS A 203 21.52 -6.91 10.20
C LYS A 203 20.16 -6.24 10.45
N SER A 204 19.56 -5.60 9.45
CA SER A 204 18.31 -4.85 9.62
C SER A 204 17.05 -5.72 9.67
N LEU A 205 17.10 -6.94 9.12
CA LEU A 205 15.90 -7.77 9.01
C LEU A 205 15.43 -8.28 10.38
N GLY A 206 16.35 -8.77 11.21
CA GLY A 206 16.06 -9.17 12.59
C GLY A 206 15.66 -8.01 13.52
N ASP A 207 15.93 -6.76 13.13
CA ASP A 207 15.65 -5.57 13.93
C ASP A 207 14.30 -4.92 13.63
N GLN A 208 13.80 -5.04 12.40
CA GLN A 208 12.68 -4.22 11.94
C GLN A 208 11.51 -5.00 11.37
N LEU A 209 11.62 -6.32 11.19
CA LEU A 209 10.57 -7.12 10.54
C LEU A 209 9.19 -6.93 11.18
N PHE A 210 9.12 -6.89 12.51
CA PHE A 210 7.85 -6.75 13.25
C PHE A 210 7.43 -5.29 13.45
N HIS A 211 8.28 -4.31 13.13
CA HIS A 211 7.88 -2.89 13.10
C HIS A 211 6.90 -2.60 11.95
N PHE A 212 6.90 -3.42 10.89
CA PHE A 212 6.00 -3.27 9.76
C PHE A 212 4.74 -4.13 9.93
N PRO A 213 3.58 -3.67 9.41
CA PRO A 213 2.38 -4.50 9.39
C PRO A 213 2.60 -5.78 8.57
N LEU A 214 2.19 -6.90 9.16
CA LEU A 214 2.20 -8.22 8.53
C LEU A 214 0.77 -8.64 8.11
N PRO A 215 0.60 -9.36 6.98
CA PRO A 215 -0.70 -9.91 6.58
C PRO A 215 -1.26 -10.87 7.64
N GLU A 216 -2.58 -11.03 7.77
CA GLU A 216 -3.19 -11.91 8.78
C GLU A 216 -2.69 -13.36 8.71
N ASN A 217 -2.50 -13.88 7.49
CA ASN A 217 -1.93 -15.21 7.23
C ASN A 217 -0.41 -15.16 7.03
N SER A 218 0.29 -14.29 7.77
CA SER A 218 1.73 -14.17 7.64
C SER A 218 2.45 -15.41 8.18
N GLY A 219 3.35 -15.93 7.36
CA GLY A 219 4.32 -16.96 7.74
C GLY A 219 5.58 -16.78 6.91
N SER A 220 6.45 -17.78 6.91
CA SER A 220 7.69 -17.81 6.14
C SER A 220 7.50 -17.53 4.65
N ARG A 221 6.36 -17.92 4.07
CA ARG A 221 5.98 -17.60 2.66
C ARG A 221 5.95 -16.10 2.37
N SER A 222 5.65 -15.26 3.37
CA SER A 222 5.56 -13.80 3.24
C SER A 222 6.91 -13.11 3.03
N LEU A 223 8.02 -13.83 3.22
CA LEU A 223 9.36 -13.35 2.92
C LEU A 223 9.76 -13.58 1.45
N LEU A 224 8.99 -14.38 0.71
CA LEU A 224 9.34 -14.81 -0.64
C LEU A 224 8.47 -14.12 -1.71
N LEU A 225 9.08 -13.87 -2.88
CA LEU A 225 8.41 -13.49 -4.12
C LEU A 225 8.50 -14.66 -5.09
N LEU A 226 7.39 -15.14 -5.66
CA LEU A 226 7.43 -16.21 -6.68
C LEU A 226 7.81 -15.63 -8.05
N PRO A 227 8.33 -16.46 -8.97
CA PRO A 227 8.52 -16.07 -10.37
C PRO A 227 7.25 -15.54 -11.05
N SER A 228 6.08 -16.12 -10.73
CA SER A 228 4.78 -15.67 -11.25
C SER A 228 4.43 -14.24 -10.83
N ASP A 229 4.92 -13.80 -9.68
CA ASP A 229 4.55 -12.52 -9.07
C ASP A 229 5.24 -11.35 -9.78
N SER A 230 6.38 -11.62 -10.44
CA SER A 230 7.15 -10.63 -11.21
C SER A 230 6.34 -10.01 -12.36
N LEU A 231 5.32 -10.70 -12.86
CA LEU A 231 4.43 -10.12 -13.87
C LEU A 231 3.52 -9.06 -13.25
N SER A 232 3.08 -9.22 -12.01
CA SER A 232 2.23 -8.25 -11.30
C SER A 232 3.00 -7.14 -10.58
N LEU A 233 4.32 -7.24 -10.50
CA LEU A 233 5.17 -6.35 -9.71
C LEU A 233 6.20 -5.64 -10.59
N LEU A 234 6.47 -4.36 -10.31
CA LEU A 234 7.55 -3.63 -10.98
C LEU A 234 8.95 -4.08 -10.53
N PHE A 235 9.05 -5.11 -9.68
CA PHE A 235 10.27 -5.63 -9.09
C PHE A 235 10.39 -7.13 -9.37
N SER A 236 11.52 -7.56 -9.92
CA SER A 236 11.76 -8.97 -10.27
C SER A 236 12.14 -9.80 -9.05
N SER A 237 11.47 -10.96 -8.91
CA SER A 237 11.79 -11.99 -7.91
C SER A 237 13.24 -12.49 -8.03
N ASP A 238 13.87 -12.42 -9.20
CA ASP A 238 15.25 -12.88 -9.41
C ASP A 238 16.25 -12.11 -8.53
N SER A 239 15.95 -10.85 -8.21
CA SER A 239 16.77 -10.05 -7.32
C SER A 239 16.83 -10.64 -5.91
N LEU A 240 15.68 -11.14 -5.41
CA LEU A 240 15.60 -11.84 -4.13
C LEU A 240 16.40 -13.14 -4.16
N TYR A 241 16.23 -13.95 -5.18
CA TYR A 241 16.92 -15.23 -5.28
C TYR A 241 18.44 -15.08 -5.45
N ARG A 242 18.87 -14.03 -6.16
CA ARG A 242 20.29 -13.63 -6.24
C ARG A 242 20.84 -13.17 -4.89
N LEU A 243 20.04 -12.46 -4.08
CA LEU A 243 20.42 -12.09 -2.71
C LEU A 243 20.61 -13.32 -1.82
N LEU A 244 19.76 -14.33 -1.97
CA LEU A 244 19.79 -15.55 -1.16
C LEU A 244 20.79 -16.61 -1.69
N GLY A 245 21.29 -16.46 -2.92
CA GLY A 245 22.23 -17.40 -3.54
C GLY A 245 21.63 -18.79 -3.85
N VAL A 246 20.31 -18.84 -4.11
CA VAL A 246 19.56 -20.08 -4.36
C VAL A 246 18.65 -19.95 -5.57
N PRO A 247 18.28 -21.06 -6.24
CA PRO A 247 17.34 -21.02 -7.37
C PRO A 247 15.94 -20.59 -6.92
N PRO A 248 15.11 -20.05 -7.83
CA PRO A 248 13.75 -19.63 -7.50
C PRO A 248 12.92 -20.70 -6.78
N TYR A 249 12.17 -20.25 -5.77
CA TYR A 249 11.28 -21.10 -5.00
C TYR A 249 10.08 -21.55 -5.84
N ASP A 250 9.84 -22.85 -5.89
CA ASP A 250 8.85 -23.50 -6.75
C ASP A 250 7.49 -23.78 -6.07
N GLY A 251 7.36 -23.44 -4.80
CA GLY A 251 6.12 -23.64 -4.03
C GLY A 251 5.86 -25.06 -3.54
N LYS A 252 6.75 -26.03 -3.82
CA LYS A 252 6.49 -27.46 -3.49
C LYS A 252 6.92 -27.86 -2.10
N GLN A 253 8.02 -27.30 -1.62
CA GLN A 253 8.57 -27.57 -0.28
C GLN A 253 8.12 -26.52 0.73
N SER A 254 8.38 -26.71 2.02
CA SER A 254 8.14 -25.66 3.02
C SER A 254 9.03 -24.43 2.76
N PRO A 255 8.50 -23.19 2.84
CA PRO A 255 9.33 -21.98 2.67
C PRO A 255 10.47 -21.91 3.70
N THR A 256 10.22 -22.36 4.93
CA THR A 256 11.22 -22.40 6.01
C THR A 256 12.35 -23.38 5.70
N ASP A 257 12.05 -24.56 5.15
CA ASP A 257 13.09 -25.53 4.81
C ASP A 257 13.87 -25.08 3.57
N TYR A 258 13.22 -24.43 2.61
CA TYR A 258 13.90 -23.77 1.49
C TYR A 258 14.89 -22.70 1.98
N LEU A 259 14.47 -21.84 2.90
CA LEU A 259 15.34 -20.81 3.48
C LEU A 259 16.47 -21.40 4.33
N ALA A 260 16.23 -22.52 5.02
CA ALA A 260 17.28 -23.27 5.73
C ALA A 260 18.40 -23.72 4.77
N VAL A 261 18.04 -24.20 3.57
CA VAL A 261 19.02 -24.57 2.53
C VAL A 261 19.81 -23.35 2.06
N ALA A 262 19.16 -22.19 1.89
CA ALA A 262 19.83 -20.95 1.52
C ALA A 262 20.83 -20.50 2.60
N ALA A 263 20.42 -20.50 3.87
CA ALA A 263 21.25 -20.12 5.01
C ALA A 263 22.49 -21.00 5.15
N LYS A 264 22.35 -22.32 4.92
CA LYS A 264 23.49 -23.27 4.94
C LYS A 264 24.52 -23.02 3.85
N ARG A 265 24.11 -22.49 2.69
CA ARG A 265 25.02 -22.19 1.57
C ARG A 265 25.74 -20.84 1.75
N HIS A 266 25.06 -19.88 2.36
CA HIS A 266 25.54 -18.51 2.52
C HIS A 266 25.24 -17.98 3.93
N SER A 267 26.00 -18.46 4.91
CA SER A 267 25.84 -18.09 6.33
C SER A 267 26.12 -16.62 6.61
N ASP A 268 27.05 -16.02 5.87
CA ASP A 268 27.55 -14.66 6.14
C ASP A 268 26.70 -13.56 5.44
N GLY A 269 25.60 -13.97 4.79
CA GLY A 269 24.72 -13.09 4.04
C GLY A 269 23.32 -12.98 4.64
N ALA A 270 22.44 -12.27 3.92
CA ALA A 270 21.04 -12.09 4.32
C ALA A 270 20.27 -13.42 4.48
N ALA A 271 20.73 -14.51 3.86
CA ALA A 271 20.06 -15.80 3.90
C ALA A 271 19.88 -16.35 5.33
N GLY A 272 20.87 -16.13 6.22
CA GLY A 272 20.77 -16.49 7.64
C GLY A 272 19.61 -15.77 8.33
N ASP A 273 19.56 -14.44 8.21
CA ASP A 273 18.49 -13.63 8.79
C ASP A 273 17.12 -13.98 8.21
N TYR A 274 17.05 -14.26 6.90
CA TYR A 274 15.81 -14.71 6.27
C TYR A 274 15.31 -16.02 6.86
N TYR A 275 16.20 -16.98 7.10
CA TYR A 275 15.85 -18.25 7.73
C TYR A 275 15.40 -18.07 9.17
N LEU A 276 16.14 -17.30 9.98
CA LEU A 276 15.79 -17.01 11.36
C LEU A 276 14.44 -16.29 11.46
N CYS A 277 14.20 -15.28 10.63
CA CYS A 277 12.92 -14.59 10.54
C CYS A 277 11.79 -15.50 10.06
N ALA A 278 12.05 -16.44 9.14
CA ALA A 278 11.05 -17.44 8.74
C ALA A 278 10.61 -18.31 9.91
N LEU A 279 11.56 -18.75 10.76
CA LEU A 279 11.24 -19.50 11.98
C LEU A 279 10.39 -18.67 12.96
N LEU A 280 10.71 -17.39 13.14
CA LEU A 280 9.92 -16.50 14.00
C LEU A 280 8.51 -16.28 13.44
N LEU A 281 8.37 -16.04 12.14
CA LEU A 281 7.07 -15.88 11.49
C LEU A 281 6.20 -17.13 11.64
N ASP A 282 6.80 -18.32 11.50
CA ASP A 282 6.13 -19.61 11.70
C ASP A 282 6.01 -20.02 13.19
N LYS A 283 6.43 -19.14 14.12
CA LYS A 283 6.41 -19.36 15.58
C LYS A 283 7.19 -20.61 16.03
N GLN A 284 8.18 -21.06 15.25
CA GLN A 284 9.05 -22.20 15.55
C GLN A 284 10.18 -21.80 16.52
N LEU A 285 9.79 -21.39 17.73
CA LEU A 285 10.70 -20.73 18.68
C LEU A 285 11.84 -21.63 19.18
N GLU A 286 11.58 -22.92 19.38
CA GLU A 286 12.59 -23.89 19.81
C GLU A 286 13.67 -24.11 18.73
N ARG A 287 13.23 -24.28 17.47
CA ARG A 287 14.13 -24.38 16.32
C ARG A 287 14.92 -23.09 16.12
N PHE A 288 14.25 -21.93 16.27
CA PHE A 288 14.91 -20.62 16.23
C PHE A 288 16.05 -20.51 17.25
N ALA A 289 15.79 -20.84 18.52
CA ALA A 289 16.81 -20.74 19.57
C ALA A 289 18.04 -21.62 19.27
N THR A 290 17.81 -22.83 18.78
CA THR A 290 18.87 -23.78 18.43
C THR A 290 19.70 -23.31 17.24
N GLU A 291 19.04 -22.83 16.18
CA GLU A 291 19.70 -22.42 14.92
C GLU A 291 20.38 -21.05 15.04
N LEU A 292 19.88 -20.14 15.89
CA LEU A 292 20.43 -18.79 16.07
C LEU A 292 21.93 -18.80 16.42
N GLN A 293 22.37 -19.75 17.24
CA GLN A 293 23.76 -19.89 17.67
C GLN A 293 24.75 -20.14 16.52
N GLN A 294 24.27 -20.62 15.38
CA GLN A 294 25.11 -20.83 14.20
C GLN A 294 25.45 -19.52 13.47
N PHE A 295 24.62 -18.49 13.64
CA PHE A 295 24.73 -17.22 12.92
C PHE A 295 25.13 -16.05 13.84
N TYR A 296 24.79 -16.13 15.12
CA TYR A 296 25.02 -15.08 16.09
C TYR A 296 25.67 -15.61 17.37
N VAL A 297 26.65 -14.86 17.88
CA VAL A 297 27.19 -15.08 19.21
C VAL A 297 26.16 -14.60 20.24
N ILE A 298 25.73 -15.51 21.11
CA ILE A 298 24.80 -15.21 22.19
C ILE A 298 25.62 -14.88 23.44
N SER A 299 25.67 -13.60 23.78
CA SER A 299 26.27 -13.12 25.02
C SER A 299 25.61 -11.82 25.47
N ASP A 300 25.77 -11.48 26.75
CA ASP A 300 25.26 -10.22 27.31
C ASP A 300 25.94 -8.98 26.72
N THR A 301 27.10 -9.18 26.06
CA THR A 301 27.92 -8.13 25.44
C THR A 301 27.73 -8.03 23.93
N ALA A 302 27.24 -9.07 23.26
CA ALA A 302 27.02 -9.08 21.83
C ALA A 302 25.65 -8.47 21.50
N ALA A 303 25.64 -7.48 20.60
CA ALA A 303 24.40 -6.87 20.14
C ALA A 303 23.66 -7.84 19.21
N LEU A 304 22.67 -8.54 19.76
CA LEU A 304 21.68 -9.30 18.99
C LEU A 304 20.66 -8.34 18.37
N PRO A 305 20.13 -8.67 17.17
CA PRO A 305 18.99 -7.97 16.63
C PRO A 305 17.80 -7.96 17.60
N ALA A 306 17.04 -6.87 17.64
CA ALA A 306 16.02 -6.58 18.63
C ALA A 306 14.99 -7.72 18.75
N HIS A 307 14.42 -8.16 17.62
CA HIS A 307 13.40 -9.20 17.65
C HIS A 307 13.98 -10.59 17.95
N TYR A 308 15.27 -10.81 17.69
CA TYR A 308 15.94 -12.05 18.07
C TYR A 308 16.14 -12.12 19.59
N ALA A 309 16.54 -11.00 20.20
CA ALA A 309 16.63 -10.87 21.65
C ALA A 309 15.24 -11.00 22.31
N GLU A 310 14.21 -10.35 21.77
CA GLU A 310 12.83 -10.50 22.23
C GLU A 310 12.36 -11.97 22.17
N ALA A 311 12.66 -12.67 21.07
CA ALA A 311 12.34 -14.08 20.89
C ALA A 311 13.06 -14.98 21.89
N LEU A 312 14.35 -14.75 22.16
CA LEU A 312 15.10 -15.51 23.17
C LEU A 312 14.58 -15.27 24.60
N ILE A 313 14.24 -14.03 24.96
CA ILE A 313 13.61 -13.76 26.25
C ILE A 313 12.28 -14.49 26.38
N LEU A 314 11.46 -14.51 25.32
CA LEU A 314 10.23 -15.29 25.31
C LEU A 314 10.51 -16.80 25.45
N TYR A 315 11.49 -17.33 24.70
CA TYR A 315 11.89 -18.73 24.72
C TYR A 315 12.26 -19.19 26.13
N ASN A 316 13.12 -18.44 26.82
CA ASN A 316 13.59 -18.74 28.18
C ASN A 316 12.47 -18.68 29.22
N ARG A 317 11.38 -17.94 28.94
CA ARG A 317 10.25 -17.79 29.87
C ARG A 317 9.19 -18.87 29.72
N ILE A 318 9.06 -19.46 28.53
CA ILE A 318 8.04 -20.49 28.26
C ILE A 318 8.59 -21.91 28.33
N HIS A 319 9.93 -22.09 28.34
CA HIS A 319 10.59 -23.39 28.49
C HIS A 319 11.23 -23.52 29.88
N PRO A 320 10.85 -24.52 30.70
CA PRO A 320 11.44 -24.73 32.03
C PRO A 320 12.94 -25.05 32.00
N ASN A 321 13.41 -25.75 30.97
CA ASN A 321 14.81 -26.13 30.76
C ASN A 321 15.24 -25.71 29.33
N PRO A 322 15.50 -24.41 29.11
CA PRO A 322 15.85 -23.91 27.79
C PRO A 322 17.24 -24.42 27.37
N SER A 323 17.38 -24.81 26.11
CA SER A 323 18.68 -25.25 25.54
C SER A 323 19.68 -24.10 25.37
N VAL A 324 19.16 -22.86 25.34
CA VAL A 324 19.91 -21.63 25.15
C VAL A 324 19.49 -20.67 26.25
N ILE A 325 20.45 -20.11 26.97
CA ILE A 325 20.19 -19.11 28.00
C ILE A 325 20.67 -17.75 27.48
N TYR A 326 19.82 -16.75 27.65
CA TYR A 326 20.06 -15.37 27.24
C TYR A 326 19.40 -14.46 28.25
N GLU A 327 20.15 -13.48 28.74
CA GLU A 327 19.68 -12.52 29.73
C GLU A 327 19.89 -11.10 29.24
N ASN A 328 18.84 -10.29 29.39
CA ASN A 328 18.91 -8.86 29.16
C ASN A 328 17.89 -8.19 30.08
N ALA A 329 18.38 -7.44 31.06
CA ALA A 329 17.54 -6.83 32.09
C ALA A 329 16.46 -5.90 31.51
N ASN A 330 16.83 -5.09 30.51
CA ASN A 330 15.94 -4.11 29.90
C ASN A 330 14.82 -4.79 29.10
N ILE A 331 15.18 -5.74 28.23
CA ILE A 331 14.20 -6.47 27.42
C ILE A 331 13.30 -7.34 28.32
N THR A 332 13.88 -7.92 29.38
CA THR A 332 13.12 -8.68 30.38
C THR A 332 12.10 -7.81 31.09
N ALA A 333 12.48 -6.61 31.54
CA ALA A 333 11.57 -5.67 32.18
C ALA A 333 10.41 -5.28 31.24
N ASN A 334 10.71 -4.99 29.98
CA ASN A 334 9.69 -4.68 28.96
C ASN A 334 8.73 -5.86 28.74
N TYR A 335 9.25 -7.10 28.70
CA TYR A 335 8.41 -8.29 28.57
C TYR A 335 7.48 -8.46 29.79
N LEU A 336 7.98 -8.20 30.99
CA LEU A 336 7.19 -8.30 32.21
C LEU A 336 6.07 -7.25 32.24
N ASP A 337 6.35 -6.00 31.85
CA ASP A 337 5.31 -4.96 31.71
C ASP A 337 4.25 -5.35 30.67
N PHE A 338 4.67 -5.87 29.51
CA PHE A 338 3.75 -6.43 28.50
C PHE A 338 2.82 -7.51 29.08
N LYS A 339 3.36 -8.44 29.90
CA LYS A 339 2.56 -9.49 30.55
C LYS A 339 1.66 -8.95 31.63
N GLU A 340 2.12 -8.00 32.44
CA GLU A 340 1.35 -7.39 33.53
C GLU A 340 0.17 -6.59 32.99
N LYS A 341 0.41 -5.69 32.02
CA LYS A 341 -0.65 -4.96 31.32
C LYS A 341 -1.66 -5.88 30.66
N GLY A 342 -1.21 -7.03 30.14
CA GLY A 342 -2.11 -8.04 29.59
C GLY A 342 -3.00 -8.75 30.61
N ARG A 343 -2.59 -8.86 31.88
CA ARG A 343 -3.35 -9.59 32.92
C ARG A 343 -4.59 -8.83 33.39
N SER A 344 -4.58 -7.50 33.33
CA SER A 344 -5.72 -6.67 33.77
C SER A 344 -6.91 -6.71 32.80
N ILE A 345 -6.75 -7.35 31.63
CA ILE A 345 -7.77 -7.36 30.57
C ILE A 345 -8.19 -8.80 30.25
N SER A 346 -9.43 -9.14 30.60
CA SER A 346 -9.97 -10.50 30.39
C SER A 346 -10.27 -10.80 28.92
N ARG A 347 -10.84 -9.83 28.17
CA ARG A 347 -11.23 -10.04 26.77
C ARG A 347 -10.02 -9.96 25.84
N ARG A 348 -9.78 -11.04 25.09
CA ARG A 348 -8.62 -11.18 24.18
C ARG A 348 -8.52 -10.05 23.15
N GLU A 349 -9.62 -9.68 22.50
CA GLU A 349 -9.62 -8.60 21.50
C GLU A 349 -9.25 -7.24 22.10
N GLN A 350 -9.84 -6.90 23.25
CA GLN A 350 -9.52 -5.66 23.97
C GLN A 350 -8.05 -5.66 24.41
N ARG A 351 -7.55 -6.81 24.88
CA ARG A 351 -6.15 -6.99 25.27
C ARG A 351 -5.21 -6.82 24.07
N SER A 352 -5.52 -7.45 22.94
CA SER A 352 -4.76 -7.32 21.69
C SER A 352 -4.70 -5.86 21.23
N ASN A 353 -5.85 -5.18 21.15
CA ASN A 353 -5.96 -3.80 20.70
C ASN A 353 -5.23 -2.80 21.60
N LEU A 354 -5.28 -3.00 22.92
CA LEU A 354 -4.58 -2.15 23.86
C LEU A 354 -3.07 -2.37 23.78
N LEU A 355 -2.62 -3.63 23.84
CA LEU A 355 -1.20 -3.96 23.77
C LEU A 355 -0.59 -3.62 22.42
N ARG A 356 -1.35 -3.65 21.33
CA ARG A 356 -0.87 -3.27 19.98
C ARG A 356 -0.32 -1.84 19.94
N ARG A 357 -0.84 -0.92 20.75
CA ARG A 357 -0.42 0.49 20.73
C ARG A 357 1.00 0.71 21.26
N GLU A 358 1.41 -0.09 22.24
CA GLU A 358 2.68 0.07 22.93
C GLU A 358 3.69 -1.03 22.59
N TYR A 359 3.21 -2.20 22.19
CA TYR A 359 4.01 -3.40 21.96
C TYR A 359 3.77 -4.03 20.58
N GLY A 360 3.00 -3.38 19.70
CA GLY A 360 2.60 -3.95 18.42
C GLY A 360 3.74 -4.18 17.43
N ASP A 361 4.89 -3.57 17.69
CA ASP A 361 6.14 -3.69 16.95
C ASP A 361 7.07 -4.78 17.51
N THR A 362 6.72 -5.39 18.65
CA THR A 362 7.51 -6.47 19.27
C THR A 362 7.14 -7.85 18.74
N TYR A 363 8.10 -8.78 18.77
CA TYR A 363 7.84 -10.18 18.48
C TYR A 363 6.82 -10.80 19.46
N TRP A 364 6.74 -10.33 20.70
CA TRP A 364 5.79 -10.87 21.70
C TRP A 364 4.35 -10.64 21.28
N TRP A 365 4.02 -9.43 20.81
CA TRP A 365 2.67 -9.14 20.33
C TRP A 365 2.33 -10.01 19.13
N TYR A 366 3.26 -10.15 18.17
CA TYR A 366 3.12 -11.06 17.03
C TYR A 366 2.84 -12.50 17.48
N TYR A 367 3.68 -13.04 18.37
CA TYR A 367 3.58 -14.43 18.82
C TYR A 367 2.22 -14.72 19.47
N PHE A 368 1.74 -13.86 20.36
CA PHE A 368 0.51 -14.09 21.13
C PHE A 368 -0.78 -13.73 20.38
N TYR A 369 -0.78 -12.73 19.50
CA TYR A 369 -2.01 -12.17 18.94
C TYR A 369 -2.15 -12.27 17.42
N HIS A 370 -1.06 -12.37 16.67
CA HIS A 370 -1.12 -12.36 15.21
C HIS A 370 -1.51 -13.73 14.64
N GLY A 371 -2.43 -13.76 13.67
CA GLY A 371 -2.85 -14.97 12.94
C GLY A 371 -3.60 -16.01 13.77
N GLN A 372 -4.29 -15.61 14.85
CA GLN A 372 -5.05 -16.51 15.75
C GLN A 372 -6.51 -16.12 15.89
#